data_AF-A0AAD8U7R3-F1
#
_entry.id   AF-A0AAD8U7R3-F1
#
_cell.length_a   1.000
_cell.length_b   1.000
_cell.length_c   1.000
_cell.angle_alpha   90.00
_cell.angle_beta   90.00
_cell.angle_gamma   90.00
#
_symmetry.space_group_name_H-M   'P 1'
#
loop_
_entity.id
_entity.type
_entity.pdbx_description
1 polymer ?
#
loop_
_entity_poly.entity_id
_entity_poly.type
_entity_poly.pdbx_seq_one_letter_code
_entity_poly.pdbx_strand_id
1 'polypeptide(L)'
;MGKAGNDHYGKTLIQKLLENDIDVSGVKEVSSFLPSKRVVMIDKETHESRCVVSPGATAAWTKEDFSYPGQFGGDEWPNLIVAQMEIDKEVVETMIYTAGEAGIPFCLNAAPASPINPALYRFITHLVVSESGAAILLDFTKDKVDKDFPKTAQRLLSLGFENVVITLGAKGAYYADAKLNGHCAGYPVQVMDTTGASDAFTGAYAADYVRQMSSSSGE
;
A
#
# COMPACT_ATOMS: atom_id res chain seq x y z
N MET A 1 -3.77 7.06 9.87
CA MET A 1 -4.58 6.25 10.80
C MET A 1 -3.82 5.01 11.23
N GLY A 2 -4.07 4.46 12.43
CA GLY A 2 -3.36 3.29 12.93
C GLY A 2 -4.00 2.67 14.18
N LYS A 3 -3.62 1.43 14.50
CA LYS A 3 -3.84 0.84 15.84
C LYS A 3 -2.50 0.47 16.43
N ALA A 4 -2.20 1.00 17.62
CA ALA A 4 -0.93 0.78 18.32
C ALA A 4 -1.19 0.16 19.70
N GLY A 5 -0.26 -0.68 20.17
CA GLY A 5 -0.34 -1.19 21.55
C GLY A 5 -0.14 -0.06 22.56
N ASN A 6 -0.74 -0.16 23.74
CA ASN A 6 -0.50 0.82 24.83
C ASN A 6 0.83 0.61 25.58
N ASP A 7 1.70 -0.24 25.04
CA ASP A 7 3.01 -0.57 25.60
C ASP A 7 4.11 0.45 25.21
N HIS A 8 5.33 0.20 25.67
CA HIS A 8 6.47 1.07 25.38
C HIS A 8 6.77 1.21 23.88
N TYR A 9 6.57 0.15 23.09
CA TYR A 9 6.83 0.19 21.64
C TYR A 9 5.79 1.04 20.91
N GLY A 10 4.51 0.88 21.24
CA GLY A 10 3.44 1.69 20.65
C GLY A 10 3.57 3.18 21.00
N LYS A 11 3.90 3.51 22.25
CA LYS A 11 4.20 4.89 22.67
C LYS A 11 5.40 5.48 21.92
N THR A 12 6.47 4.69 21.75
CA THR A 12 7.65 5.11 21.00
C THR A 12 7.32 5.35 19.53
N LEU A 13 6.47 4.51 18.92
CA LEU A 13 6.01 4.69 17.54
C LEU A 13 5.23 6.00 17.39
N ILE A 14 4.23 6.25 18.25
CA ILE A 14 3.41 7.48 18.20
C ILE A 14 4.30 8.71 18.39
N GLN A 15 5.23 8.68 19.33
CA GLN A 15 6.17 9.78 19.56
C GLN A 15 7.02 10.08 18.31
N LYS A 16 7.53 9.05 17.63
CA LYS A 16 8.28 9.23 16.38
C LYS A 16 7.43 9.82 15.25
N LEU A 17 6.15 9.45 15.16
CA LEU A 17 5.23 10.03 14.17
C LEU A 17 5.05 11.53 14.44
N LEU A 18 4.84 11.91 15.70
CA LEU A 18 4.75 13.31 16.12
C LEU A 18 6.02 14.11 15.82
N GLU A 19 7.20 13.53 16.06
CA GLU A 19 8.50 14.15 15.73
C GLU A 19 8.72 14.36 14.22
N ASN A 20 7.95 13.68 13.38
CA ASN A 20 7.96 13.85 11.92
C ASN A 20 6.74 14.63 11.42
N ASP A 21 6.09 15.41 12.29
CA ASP A 21 4.94 16.28 11.97
C ASP A 21 3.73 15.52 11.40
N ILE A 22 3.56 14.24 11.76
CA ILE A 22 2.42 13.42 11.34
C ILE A 22 1.27 13.60 12.34
N ASP A 23 0.07 13.92 11.85
CA ASP A 23 -1.14 13.89 12.67
C ASP A 23 -1.48 12.45 13.09
N VAL A 24 -1.49 12.23 14.41
CA VAL A 24 -1.78 10.94 15.04
C VAL A 24 -3.18 10.88 15.65
N SER A 25 -4.04 11.88 15.43
CA SER A 25 -5.44 11.91 15.92
C SER A 25 -6.24 10.65 15.52
N GLY A 26 -5.94 10.09 14.35
CA GLY A 26 -6.51 8.84 13.84
C GLY A 26 -5.79 7.56 14.28
N VAL A 27 -4.87 7.62 15.24
CA VAL A 27 -4.20 6.44 15.82
C VAL A 27 -4.89 6.04 17.12
N LYS A 28 -5.44 4.82 17.18
CA LYS A 28 -6.11 4.27 18.36
C LYS A 28 -5.17 3.37 19.15
N GLU A 29 -5.05 3.59 20.45
CA GLU A 29 -4.35 2.67 21.34
C GLU A 29 -5.23 1.46 21.70
N VAL A 30 -4.65 0.26 21.68
CA VAL A 30 -5.33 -0.99 22.06
C VAL A 30 -4.58 -1.67 23.19
N SER A 31 -5.31 -2.07 24.24
CA SER A 31 -4.76 -2.64 25.48
C SER A 31 -4.70 -4.17 25.48
N SER A 32 -5.54 -4.84 24.68
CA SER A 32 -5.71 -6.30 24.69
C SER A 32 -4.84 -7.05 23.69
N PHE A 33 -4.00 -6.35 22.92
CA PHE A 33 -3.15 -6.96 21.89
C PHE A 33 -1.67 -6.77 22.22
N LEU A 34 -0.88 -7.82 22.00
CA LEU A 34 0.59 -7.71 21.96
C LEU A 34 0.99 -6.73 20.83
N PRO A 35 2.16 -6.07 20.92
CA PRO A 35 2.61 -5.19 19.86
C PRO A 35 2.75 -5.96 18.54
N SER A 36 2.47 -5.28 17.43
CA SER A 36 2.73 -5.82 16.09
C SER A 36 4.22 -6.08 15.96
N LYS A 37 4.59 -7.32 15.63
CA LYS A 37 6.00 -7.73 15.50
C LYS A 37 6.24 -8.31 14.13
N ARG A 38 7.37 -7.93 13.56
CA ARG A 38 7.91 -8.50 12.34
C ARG A 38 9.26 -9.12 12.64
N VAL A 39 9.41 -10.42 12.36
CA VAL A 39 10.69 -11.12 12.41
C VAL A 39 11.16 -11.35 10.99
N VAL A 40 12.20 -10.63 10.58
CA VAL A 40 12.84 -10.79 9.27
C VAL A 40 14.03 -11.73 9.44
N MET A 41 13.98 -12.85 8.73
CA MET A 41 15.04 -13.84 8.65
C MET A 41 15.72 -13.68 7.28
N ILE A 42 17.02 -13.46 7.26
CA ILE A 42 17.79 -13.35 6.02
C ILE A 42 18.56 -14.65 5.83
N ASP A 43 18.32 -15.34 4.71
CA ASP A 43 19.09 -16.50 4.30
C ASP A 43 20.52 -16.07 3.96
N LYS A 44 21.51 -16.71 4.57
CA LYS A 44 22.93 -16.31 4.41
C LYS A 44 23.51 -16.67 3.05
N GLU A 45 22.96 -17.67 2.37
CA GLU A 45 23.49 -18.16 1.09
C GLU A 45 22.77 -17.48 -0.08
N THR A 46 21.45 -17.36 0.00
CA THR A 46 20.66 -16.77 -1.09
C THR A 46 20.44 -15.26 -0.95
N HIS A 47 20.72 -14.70 0.23
CA HIS A 47 20.37 -13.31 0.61
C HIS A 47 18.86 -13.01 0.54
N GLU A 48 18.01 -14.05 0.46
CA GLU A 48 16.56 -13.88 0.46
C GLU A 48 16.05 -13.57 1.88
N SER A 49 15.11 -12.64 2.00
CA SER A 49 14.41 -12.35 3.26
C SER A 49 13.12 -13.14 3.37
N ARG A 50 12.94 -13.87 4.47
CA ARG A 50 11.65 -14.43 4.91
C ARG A 50 11.13 -13.66 6.10
N CYS A 51 9.83 -13.47 6.17
CA CYS A 51 9.20 -12.64 7.18
C CYS A 51 8.13 -13.41 7.92
N VAL A 52 8.18 -13.41 9.25
CA VAL A 52 7.09 -13.87 10.12
C VAL A 52 6.49 -12.64 10.79
N VAL A 53 5.20 -12.40 10.52
CA VAL A 53 4.46 -11.27 11.09
C VAL A 53 3.52 -11.80 12.16
N SER A 54 3.63 -11.23 13.36
CA SER A 54 2.60 -11.31 14.40
C SER A 54 1.81 -10.00 14.34
N PRO A 55 0.58 -9.99 13.80
CA PRO A 55 -0.16 -8.76 13.54
C PRO A 55 -0.37 -7.90 14.80
N GLY A 56 -0.53 -8.50 15.98
CA GLY A 56 -0.62 -7.74 17.23
C GLY A 56 -1.74 -6.69 17.19
N ALA A 57 -1.42 -5.44 17.53
CA ALA A 57 -2.36 -4.32 17.54
C ALA A 57 -3.08 -4.07 16.20
N THR A 58 -2.46 -4.38 15.06
CA THR A 58 -3.11 -4.22 13.75
C THR A 58 -4.19 -5.27 13.48
N ALA A 59 -4.19 -6.42 14.18
CA ALA A 59 -5.31 -7.37 14.12
C ALA A 59 -6.59 -6.84 14.79
N ALA A 60 -6.51 -5.73 15.53
CA ALA A 60 -7.67 -5.16 16.17
C ALA A 60 -8.56 -4.39 15.19
N TRP A 61 -8.12 -4.12 13.96
CA TRP A 61 -8.95 -3.49 12.94
C TRP A 61 -10.16 -4.36 12.58
N THR A 62 -11.32 -3.74 12.47
CA THR A 62 -12.55 -4.41 12.01
C THR A 62 -13.20 -3.63 10.87
N LYS A 63 -14.17 -4.25 10.20
CA LYS A 63 -14.89 -3.60 9.09
C LYS A 63 -15.64 -2.36 9.56
N GLU A 64 -16.13 -2.38 10.79
CA GLU A 64 -16.87 -1.28 11.41
C GLU A 64 -16.03 -0.01 11.55
N ASP A 65 -14.70 -0.13 11.61
CA ASP A 65 -13.80 1.03 11.63
C ASP A 65 -13.81 1.83 10.31
N PHE A 66 -14.32 1.27 9.20
CA PHE A 66 -14.31 1.87 7.86
C PHE A 66 -15.62 1.68 7.07
N SER A 67 -16.74 1.53 7.78
CA SER A 67 -18.06 1.31 7.21
C SER A 67 -18.71 2.57 6.62
N TYR A 68 -18.19 3.77 6.90
CA TYR A 68 -18.63 5.02 6.26
C TYR A 68 -17.50 6.06 6.10
N PRO A 69 -17.62 7.02 5.16
CA PRO A 69 -16.49 7.85 4.73
C PRO A 69 -15.90 8.77 5.80
N GLY A 70 -16.73 9.26 6.73
CA GLY A 70 -16.27 10.12 7.84
C GLY A 70 -15.25 9.45 8.76
N GLN A 71 -15.08 8.13 8.67
CA GLN A 71 -14.07 7.41 9.45
C GLN A 71 -12.64 7.57 8.89
N PHE A 72 -12.46 8.11 7.69
CA PHE A 72 -11.13 8.34 7.10
C PHE A 72 -10.46 9.66 7.51
N GLY A 73 -11.19 10.59 8.10
CA GLY A 73 -10.67 11.94 8.40
C GLY A 73 -11.63 12.89 9.12
N GLY A 74 -12.80 12.42 9.56
CA GLY A 74 -13.84 13.27 10.14
C GLY A 74 -14.66 14.00 9.07
N ASP A 75 -14.81 15.31 9.27
CA ASP A 75 -15.64 16.17 8.41
C ASP A 75 -14.96 16.56 7.10
N GLU A 76 -13.62 16.53 7.06
CA GLU A 76 -12.83 16.77 5.85
C GLU A 76 -12.40 15.45 5.22
N TRP A 77 -12.73 15.27 3.95
CA TRP A 77 -12.36 14.06 3.23
C TRP A 77 -10.90 14.13 2.79
N PRO A 78 -10.13 13.03 2.91
CA PRO A 78 -8.75 13.01 2.45
C PRO A 78 -8.68 13.10 0.93
N ASN A 79 -7.64 13.76 0.41
CA ASN A 79 -7.40 13.79 -1.05
C ASN A 79 -6.96 12.44 -1.61
N LEU A 80 -6.38 11.58 -0.77
CA LEU A 80 -5.94 10.23 -1.13
C LEU A 80 -5.89 9.37 0.13
N ILE A 81 -6.40 8.14 0.04
CA ILE A 81 -6.18 7.09 1.06
C ILE A 81 -5.05 6.18 0.57
N VAL A 82 -4.06 5.92 1.42
CA VAL A 82 -2.99 4.94 1.15
C VAL A 82 -3.15 3.76 2.09
N ALA A 83 -3.22 2.55 1.55
CA ALA A 83 -3.32 1.32 2.32
C ALA A 83 -2.37 0.23 1.81
N GLN A 84 -2.15 -0.78 2.65
CA GLN A 84 -1.38 -1.98 2.33
C GLN A 84 -2.08 -3.24 2.87
N MET A 85 -1.66 -4.42 2.43
CA MET A 85 -2.31 -5.70 2.72
C MET A 85 -1.81 -6.37 4.02
N GLU A 86 -1.43 -5.56 5.02
CA GLU A 86 -0.86 -6.04 6.30
C GLU A 86 -1.87 -6.11 7.44
N ILE A 87 -3.14 -5.79 7.15
CA ILE A 87 -4.29 -5.99 8.03
C ILE A 87 -5.22 -7.02 7.41
N ASP A 88 -6.29 -7.38 8.12
CA ASP A 88 -7.28 -8.31 7.58
C ASP A 88 -7.79 -7.84 6.21
N LYS A 89 -7.79 -8.75 5.25
CA LYS A 89 -8.22 -8.48 3.88
C LYS A 89 -9.62 -7.88 3.84
N GLU A 90 -10.55 -8.39 4.63
CA GLU A 90 -11.94 -7.90 4.64
C GLU A 90 -12.01 -6.44 5.10
N VAL A 91 -11.09 -6.01 5.97
CA VAL A 91 -10.97 -4.62 6.40
C VAL A 91 -10.49 -3.76 5.22
N VAL A 92 -9.42 -4.16 4.53
CA VAL A 92 -8.93 -3.42 3.35
C VAL A 92 -9.99 -3.33 2.26
N GLU A 93 -10.71 -4.43 1.99
CA GLU A 93 -11.82 -4.44 1.03
C GLU A 93 -12.96 -3.51 1.44
N THR A 94 -13.27 -3.44 2.73
CA THR A 94 -14.24 -2.48 3.26
C THR A 94 -13.75 -1.04 3.06
N MET A 95 -12.46 -0.77 3.31
CA MET A 95 -11.88 0.55 3.06
C MET A 95 -11.99 0.95 1.58
N ILE A 96 -11.64 0.05 0.67
CA ILE A 96 -11.72 0.28 -0.78
C ILE A 96 -13.15 0.58 -1.21
N TYR A 97 -14.12 -0.23 -0.75
CA TYR A 97 -15.53 -0.03 -1.07
C TYR A 97 -16.04 1.32 -0.56
N THR A 98 -15.82 1.63 0.71
CA THR A 98 -16.30 2.87 1.33
C THR A 98 -15.67 4.11 0.70
N ALA A 99 -14.38 4.08 0.40
CA ALA A 99 -13.69 5.16 -0.30
C ALA A 99 -14.25 5.35 -1.72
N GLY A 100 -14.44 4.24 -2.45
CA GLY A 100 -14.97 4.23 -3.81
C GLY A 100 -16.39 4.80 -3.92
N GLU A 101 -17.30 4.40 -3.03
CA GLU A 101 -18.67 4.92 -2.98
C GLU A 101 -18.70 6.42 -2.63
N ALA A 102 -17.70 6.91 -1.90
CA ALA A 102 -17.52 8.32 -1.60
C ALA A 102 -16.77 9.10 -2.69
N GLY A 103 -16.21 8.43 -3.70
CA GLY A 103 -15.35 9.08 -4.70
C GLY A 103 -14.01 9.58 -4.15
N ILE A 104 -13.54 9.00 -3.05
CA ILE A 104 -12.22 9.30 -2.47
C ILE A 104 -11.16 8.46 -3.19
N PRO A 105 -10.11 9.07 -3.78
CA PRO A 105 -9.04 8.33 -4.43
C PRO A 105 -8.35 7.34 -3.47
N PHE A 106 -8.05 6.13 -3.98
CA PHE A 106 -7.45 5.06 -3.19
C PHE A 106 -6.17 4.52 -3.83
N CYS A 107 -5.06 4.62 -3.11
CA CYS A 107 -3.77 4.02 -3.47
C CYS A 107 -3.53 2.77 -2.63
N LEU A 108 -3.48 1.62 -3.29
CA LEU A 108 -3.17 0.34 -2.67
C LEU A 108 -1.74 -0.08 -3.02
N ASN A 109 -0.88 -0.17 -2.01
CA ASN A 109 0.33 -0.98 -2.09
C ASN A 109 -0.06 -2.44 -1.83
N ALA A 110 -0.17 -3.25 -2.88
CA ALA A 110 -0.57 -4.66 -2.81
C ALA A 110 0.57 -5.56 -2.29
N ALA A 111 1.03 -5.26 -1.08
CA ALA A 111 2.09 -5.96 -0.37
C ALA A 111 1.65 -6.27 1.09
N PRO A 112 1.80 -7.52 1.56
CA PRO A 112 2.04 -8.73 0.77
C PRO A 112 0.92 -8.98 -0.24
N ALA A 113 1.25 -9.56 -1.39
CA ALA A 113 0.26 -9.83 -2.42
C ALA A 113 -0.76 -10.87 -1.93
N SER A 114 -2.04 -10.50 -1.99
CA SER A 114 -3.17 -11.32 -1.57
C SER A 114 -4.33 -11.12 -2.54
N PRO A 115 -5.16 -12.14 -2.81
CA PRO A 115 -6.33 -11.98 -3.68
C PRO A 115 -7.26 -10.91 -3.11
N ILE A 116 -7.75 -10.02 -3.96
CA ILE A 116 -8.77 -9.01 -3.63
C ILE A 116 -10.00 -9.31 -4.47
N ASN A 117 -11.19 -9.02 -3.96
CA ASN A 117 -12.45 -9.17 -4.67
C ASN A 117 -12.40 -8.33 -5.97
N PRO A 118 -12.49 -8.96 -7.16
CA PRO A 118 -12.37 -8.24 -8.43
C PRO A 118 -13.41 -7.13 -8.62
N ALA A 119 -14.56 -7.21 -7.95
CA ALA A 119 -15.58 -6.16 -7.98
C ALA A 119 -15.08 -4.81 -7.42
N LEU A 120 -14.00 -4.83 -6.63
CA LEU A 120 -13.43 -3.65 -5.99
C LEU A 120 -12.29 -3.00 -6.78
N TYR A 121 -11.78 -3.64 -7.83
CA TYR A 121 -10.64 -3.11 -8.61
C TYR A 121 -10.90 -1.71 -9.17
N ARG A 122 -12.14 -1.46 -9.62
CA ARG A 122 -12.60 -0.16 -10.11
C ARG A 122 -12.52 0.98 -9.09
N PHE A 123 -12.44 0.66 -7.80
CA PHE A 123 -12.33 1.64 -6.73
C PHE A 123 -10.88 1.88 -6.27
N ILE A 124 -9.92 1.17 -6.88
CA ILE A 124 -8.48 1.36 -6.61
C ILE A 124 -7.92 2.26 -7.70
N THR A 125 -7.80 3.55 -7.39
CA THR A 125 -7.25 4.58 -8.28
C THR A 125 -5.79 4.30 -8.63
N HIS A 126 -4.98 3.89 -7.66
CA HIS A 126 -3.57 3.57 -7.87
C HIS A 126 -3.24 2.20 -7.29
N LEU A 127 -2.82 1.27 -8.14
CA LEU A 127 -2.25 0.00 -7.72
C LEU A 127 -0.73 0.09 -7.77
N VAL A 128 -0.07 0.00 -6.62
CA VAL A 128 1.38 -0.20 -6.51
C VAL A 128 1.63 -1.65 -6.15
N VAL A 129 2.38 -2.38 -6.99
CA VAL A 129 2.60 -3.82 -6.81
C VAL A 129 4.00 -4.22 -7.27
N SER A 130 4.57 -5.29 -6.71
CA SER A 130 5.83 -5.86 -7.20
C SER A 130 5.61 -6.78 -8.41
N GLU A 131 6.70 -7.17 -9.09
CA GLU A 131 6.65 -8.19 -10.16
C GLU A 131 5.94 -9.49 -9.72
N SER A 132 6.31 -10.01 -8.54
CA SER A 132 5.72 -11.23 -8.00
C SER A 132 4.28 -11.01 -7.53
N GLY A 133 3.95 -9.83 -7.02
CA GLY A 133 2.59 -9.50 -6.61
C GLY A 133 1.63 -9.34 -7.79
N ALA A 134 2.10 -8.73 -8.89
CA ALA A 134 1.33 -8.62 -10.13
C ALA A 134 1.01 -10.01 -10.69
N ALA A 135 1.96 -10.94 -10.60
CA ALA A 135 1.75 -12.32 -11.01
C ALA A 135 0.67 -13.01 -10.17
N ILE A 136 0.66 -12.81 -8.86
CA ILE A 136 -0.35 -13.37 -7.96
C ILE A 136 -1.74 -12.79 -8.27
N LEU A 137 -1.85 -11.46 -8.46
CA LEU A 137 -3.12 -10.81 -8.76
C LEU A 137 -3.72 -11.25 -10.11
N LEU A 138 -2.88 -11.53 -11.09
CA LEU A 138 -3.29 -11.99 -12.42
C LEU A 138 -3.53 -13.50 -12.51
N ASP A 139 -3.40 -14.20 -11.37
CA ASP A 139 -3.43 -15.66 -11.28
C ASP A 139 -2.45 -16.33 -12.26
N PHE A 140 -1.30 -15.68 -12.47
CA PHE A 140 -0.18 -16.31 -13.15
C PHE A 140 0.43 -17.32 -12.18
N THR A 141 0.33 -18.62 -12.52
CA THR A 141 1.28 -19.62 -12.02
C THR A 141 2.69 -19.04 -12.14
N LYS A 142 3.54 -19.19 -11.11
CA LYS A 142 4.88 -18.56 -10.99
C LYS A 142 5.76 -18.65 -12.26
N ASP A 143 5.45 -19.59 -13.16
CA ASP A 143 6.15 -19.87 -14.41
C ASP A 143 5.68 -19.02 -15.62
N LYS A 144 4.64 -18.19 -15.47
CA LYS A 144 4.10 -17.29 -16.51
C LYS A 144 4.07 -15.83 -16.06
N VAL A 145 5.07 -15.38 -15.31
CA VAL A 145 5.34 -13.94 -15.26
C VAL A 145 5.73 -13.55 -16.67
N ASP A 146 4.80 -12.94 -17.39
CA ASP A 146 5.16 -12.27 -18.63
C ASP A 146 6.10 -11.13 -18.21
N LYS A 147 7.41 -11.33 -18.37
CA LYS A 147 8.42 -10.30 -18.10
C LYS A 147 8.25 -9.08 -19.02
N ASP A 148 7.30 -9.17 -19.95
CA ASP A 148 6.67 -8.04 -20.63
C ASP A 148 5.80 -7.23 -19.64
N PHE A 149 6.46 -6.30 -18.93
CA PHE A 149 5.79 -5.35 -18.05
C PHE A 149 4.70 -4.52 -18.76
N PRO A 150 4.87 -4.06 -20.02
CA PRO A 150 3.77 -3.46 -20.78
C PRO A 150 2.52 -4.33 -20.83
N LYS A 151 2.65 -5.61 -21.19
CA LYS A 151 1.51 -6.53 -21.27
C LYS A 151 0.90 -6.84 -19.91
N THR A 152 1.73 -7.00 -18.88
CA THR A 152 1.27 -7.20 -17.50
C THR A 152 0.47 -6.00 -17.01
N ALA A 153 0.97 -4.78 -17.22
CA ALA A 153 0.29 -3.55 -16.83
C ALA A 153 -1.03 -3.38 -17.60
N GLN A 154 -1.05 -3.64 -18.91
CA GLN A 154 -2.27 -3.58 -19.71
C GLN A 154 -3.33 -4.57 -19.22
N ARG A 155 -2.93 -5.78 -18.81
CA ARG A 155 -3.85 -6.76 -18.24
C ARG A 155 -4.41 -6.28 -16.89
N LEU A 156 -3.58 -5.70 -16.03
CA LEU A 156 -4.06 -5.10 -14.78
C LEU A 156 -5.07 -3.97 -15.07
N LEU A 157 -4.77 -3.05 -15.98
CA LEU A 157 -5.73 -2.00 -16.39
C LEU A 157 -7.05 -2.60 -16.90
N SER A 158 -7.01 -3.69 -17.67
CA SER A 158 -8.22 -4.37 -18.16
C SER A 158 -9.09 -5.00 -17.07
N LEU A 159 -8.55 -5.21 -15.86
CA LEU A 159 -9.31 -5.67 -14.70
C LEU A 159 -10.07 -4.54 -13.99
N GLY A 160 -9.80 -3.28 -14.32
CA GLY A 160 -10.50 -2.11 -13.80
C GLY A 160 -9.65 -1.16 -12.96
N PHE A 161 -8.37 -1.44 -12.74
CA PHE A 161 -7.46 -0.47 -12.11
C PHE A 161 -7.27 0.75 -13.02
N GLU A 162 -7.28 1.95 -12.45
CA GLU A 162 -7.10 3.18 -13.22
C GLU A 162 -5.63 3.46 -13.53
N ASN A 163 -4.78 3.43 -12.51
CA ASN A 163 -3.34 3.63 -12.62
C ASN A 163 -2.60 2.43 -12.02
N VAL A 164 -1.61 1.92 -12.74
CA VAL A 164 -0.81 0.76 -12.33
C VAL A 164 0.66 1.13 -12.27
N VAL A 165 1.31 0.78 -11.17
CA VAL A 165 2.75 0.90 -10.96
C VAL A 165 3.30 -0.47 -10.54
N ILE A 166 4.16 -1.04 -11.38
CA ILE A 166 4.87 -2.29 -11.11
C ILE A 166 6.29 -1.95 -10.69
N THR A 167 6.63 -2.21 -9.43
CA THR A 167 7.98 -2.03 -8.89
C THR A 167 8.89 -3.19 -9.30
N LEU A 168 10.08 -2.86 -9.80
CA LEU A 168 11.04 -3.78 -10.44
C LEU A 168 12.39 -3.84 -9.68
N GLY A 169 12.36 -3.51 -8.39
CA GLY A 169 13.56 -3.38 -7.56
C GLY A 169 14.57 -2.41 -8.16
N ALA A 170 15.82 -2.85 -8.34
CA ALA A 170 16.90 -2.04 -8.91
C ALA A 170 16.63 -1.56 -10.35
N LYS A 171 15.72 -2.21 -11.09
CA LYS A 171 15.34 -1.78 -12.44
C LYS A 171 14.38 -0.58 -12.43
N GLY A 172 13.92 -0.13 -11.26
CA GLY A 172 12.99 1.00 -11.12
C GLY A 172 11.54 0.56 -11.12
N ALA A 173 10.70 1.19 -11.92
CA ALA A 173 9.27 0.90 -11.97
C ALA A 173 8.70 1.04 -13.39
N TYR A 174 7.73 0.20 -13.72
CA TYR A 174 6.91 0.36 -14.91
C TYR A 174 5.56 0.95 -14.52
N TYR A 175 5.09 1.96 -15.24
CA TYR A 175 3.79 2.59 -14.98
C TYR A 175 2.90 2.52 -16.22
N ALA A 176 1.59 2.45 -16.01
CA ALA A 176 0.61 2.57 -17.08
C ALA A 176 -0.73 3.09 -16.56
N ASP A 177 -1.40 3.88 -17.39
CA ASP A 177 -2.83 4.22 -17.31
C ASP A 177 -3.47 4.05 -18.70
N ALA A 178 -4.69 4.56 -18.88
CA ALA A 178 -5.42 4.48 -20.16
C ALA A 178 -4.78 5.30 -21.32
N LYS A 179 -3.92 6.27 -21.02
CA LYS A 179 -3.36 7.26 -21.96
C LYS A 179 -1.87 7.07 -22.19
N LEU A 180 -1.11 6.71 -21.16
CA LEU A 180 0.34 6.66 -21.17
C LEU A 180 0.87 5.44 -20.42
N ASN A 181 2.05 4.99 -20.84
CA ASN A 181 2.82 3.98 -20.14
C ASN A 181 4.31 4.26 -20.33
N GLY A 182 5.13 3.68 -19.46
CA GLY A 182 6.57 3.86 -19.56
C GLY A 182 7.34 3.12 -18.49
N HIS A 183 8.66 3.08 -18.69
CA HIS A 183 9.61 2.55 -17.74
C HIS A 183 10.42 3.69 -17.13
N CYS A 184 10.37 3.81 -15.80
CA CYS A 184 11.20 4.72 -15.03
C CYS A 184 12.39 3.92 -14.48
N ALA A 185 13.60 4.26 -14.91
CA ALA A 185 14.81 3.59 -14.47
C ALA A 185 15.06 3.84 -12.97
N GLY A 186 15.52 2.80 -12.27
CA GLY A 186 15.95 2.93 -10.88
C GLY A 186 17.24 3.74 -10.76
N TYR A 187 17.45 4.35 -9.59
CA TYR A 187 18.71 5.02 -9.29
C TYR A 187 19.81 3.98 -9.03
N PRO A 188 21.03 4.16 -9.57
CA PRO A 188 22.15 3.30 -9.26
C PRO A 188 22.63 3.60 -7.83
N VAL A 189 22.17 2.80 -6.87
CA VAL A 189 22.54 2.92 -5.45
C VAL A 189 23.12 1.60 -4.94
N GLN A 190 24.08 1.69 -4.03
CA GLN A 190 24.55 0.52 -3.30
C GLN A 190 23.46 0.05 -2.34
N VAL A 191 22.92 -1.15 -2.58
CA VAL A 191 21.86 -1.72 -1.74
C VAL A 191 22.49 -2.20 -0.42
N MET A 192 22.21 -1.47 0.65
CA MET A 192 22.63 -1.83 2.02
C MET A 192 21.50 -2.56 2.78
N ASP A 193 20.27 -2.06 2.64
CA ASP A 193 19.04 -2.63 3.20
C ASP A 193 17.86 -2.24 2.30
N THR A 194 16.98 -3.18 2.01
CA THR A 194 15.76 -2.97 1.22
C THR A 194 14.51 -2.83 2.10
N THR A 195 14.65 -2.94 3.42
CA THR A 195 13.55 -2.82 4.38
C THR A 195 12.91 -1.43 4.27
N GLY A 196 11.59 -1.39 4.04
CA GLY A 196 10.85 -0.14 3.88
C GLY A 196 11.02 0.58 2.55
N ALA A 197 11.79 0.04 1.59
CA ALA A 197 11.96 0.67 0.27
C ALA A 197 10.62 0.80 -0.48
N SER A 198 9.75 -0.22 -0.38
CA SER A 198 8.41 -0.19 -0.97
C SER A 198 7.52 0.87 -0.32
N ASP A 199 7.62 1.05 1.00
CA ASP A 199 6.82 2.02 1.74
C ASP A 199 7.28 3.44 1.45
N ALA A 200 8.60 3.66 1.39
CA ALA A 200 9.20 4.93 0.98
C ALA A 200 8.81 5.30 -0.45
N PHE A 201 8.85 4.34 -1.38
CA PHE A 201 8.41 4.55 -2.77
C PHE A 201 6.92 4.93 -2.83
N THR A 202 6.05 4.16 -2.17
CA THR A 202 4.60 4.39 -2.17
C THR A 202 4.26 5.73 -1.52
N GLY A 203 4.89 6.07 -0.39
CA GLY A 203 4.71 7.33 0.30
C GLY A 203 5.14 8.54 -0.55
N ALA A 204 6.32 8.46 -1.18
CA ALA A 204 6.79 9.51 -2.08
C ALA A 204 5.89 9.68 -3.31
N TYR A 205 5.47 8.58 -3.93
CA TYR A 205 4.52 8.56 -5.04
C TYR A 205 3.18 9.22 -4.68
N ALA A 206 2.57 8.81 -3.57
CA ALA A 206 1.31 9.34 -3.07
C ALA A 206 1.40 10.85 -2.76
N ALA A 207 2.48 11.27 -2.10
CA ALA A 207 2.71 12.67 -1.76
C ALA A 207 2.91 13.55 -3.00
N ASP A 208 3.52 13.03 -4.06
CA ASP A 208 3.69 13.76 -5.32
C ASP A 208 2.37 13.87 -6.09
N TYR A 209 1.60 12.78 -6.17
CA TYR A 209 0.26 12.78 -6.76
C TYR A 209 -0.66 13.85 -6.13
N VAL A 210 -0.74 13.89 -4.80
CA VAL A 210 -1.57 14.88 -4.08
C VAL A 210 -1.09 16.31 -4.36
N ARG A 211 0.24 16.55 -4.42
CA ARG A 211 0.80 17.87 -4.76
C ARG A 211 0.41 18.33 -6.16
N GLN A 212 0.41 17.42 -7.13
CA GLN A 212 0.01 17.72 -8.51
C GLN A 212 -1.49 18.04 -8.60
N MET A 213 -2.36 17.31 -7.90
CA MET A 213 -3.81 17.60 -7.87
C MET A 213 -4.12 19.01 -7.37
N SER A 214 -3.45 19.45 -6.30
CA SER A 214 -3.62 20.80 -5.74
C SER A 214 -3.14 21.89 -6.68
N SER A 215 -2.11 21.60 -7.49
CA SER A 215 -1.57 22.55 -8.47
C SER A 215 -2.49 22.71 -9.69
N SER A 216 -3.15 21.64 -10.14
CA SER A 216 -4.11 21.66 -11.25
C SER A 216 -5.49 22.23 -10.89
N SER A 217 -5.79 22.39 -9.59
CA SER A 217 -7.07 22.97 -9.12
C SER A 217 -7.01 24.49 -8.94
N GLY A 218 -5.86 25.11 -9.21
CA GLY A 218 -5.58 26.54 -9.04
C GLY A 218 -5.44 27.34 -10.33
N GLU A 219 -5.71 26.75 -11.50
CA GLU A 219 -5.84 27.41 -12.82
C GLU A 219 -7.32 27.48 -13.24
#